data_AF-A0A7F8QC82-F1
#
_entry.id   AF-A0A7F8QC82-F1
#
_cell.length_a   1.000
_cell.length_b   1.000
_cell.length_c   1.000
_cell.angle_alpha   90.00
_cell.angle_beta   90.00
_cell.angle_gamma   90.00
#
_symmetry.space_group_name_H-M   'P 1'
#
loop_
_entity.id
_entity.type
_entity.pdbx_description
1 polymer ?
#
loop_
_entity_poly.entity_id
_entity_poly.type
_entity_poly.pdbx_seq_one_letter_code
_entity_poly.pdbx_strand_id
1 'polypeptide(L)'
;MDRKKYSSSSQYKANMHFHKLFLDVPTEEPLRQSFTCALQKEILYQGKLFVSENWICFHSKVFGKDTKISIPAFSVTLIKKTKTALLVPNALIIATVTDRYIFVSLLSRDSTYKLLKSVCGHLENTSVGNSPNPSSLENSFRADRPSSLPLVSCLRNYLNPTERACVPQ
;
A
#
# COMPACT_ATOMS: atom_id res chain seq x y z
N MET A 1 36.07 -0.22 2.32
CA MET A 1 34.58 -0.20 2.24
C MET A 1 34.19 -1.47 1.50
N ASP A 2 34.26 -2.66 2.11
CA ASP A 2 34.19 -3.88 1.30
C ASP A 2 33.43 -5.00 2.02
N ARG A 3 32.10 -4.95 1.92
CA ARG A 3 31.21 -6.08 2.25
C ARG A 3 30.30 -6.37 1.06
N LYS A 4 30.86 -6.90 -0.04
CA LYS A 4 30.02 -7.42 -1.13
C LYS A 4 30.77 -8.40 -2.02
N LYS A 5 31.02 -9.63 -1.52
CA LYS A 5 31.36 -10.77 -2.40
C LYS A 5 31.06 -12.18 -1.86
N TYR A 6 30.27 -12.30 -0.79
CA TYR A 6 29.84 -13.61 -0.25
C TYR A 6 28.32 -13.88 -0.39
N SER A 7 27.57 -12.96 -0.99
CA SER A 7 26.08 -13.01 -1.01
C SER A 7 25.48 -13.68 -2.25
N SER A 8 26.26 -14.01 -3.28
CA SER A 8 25.73 -14.53 -4.55
C SER A 8 25.26 -15.97 -4.47
N SER A 9 25.96 -16.83 -3.73
CA SER A 9 25.62 -18.26 -3.64
C SER A 9 24.37 -18.55 -2.81
N SER A 10 24.14 -17.78 -1.74
CA SER A 10 22.96 -17.93 -0.87
C SER A 10 21.69 -17.37 -1.51
N GLN A 11 21.77 -16.22 -2.20
CA GLN A 11 20.65 -15.68 -2.97
C GLN A 11 20.30 -16.59 -4.16
N TYR A 12 21.28 -17.13 -4.86
CA TYR A 12 21.03 -18.06 -5.97
C TYR A 12 20.26 -19.30 -5.51
N LYS A 13 20.66 -19.91 -4.38
CA LYS A 13 19.93 -21.04 -3.78
C LYS A 13 18.50 -20.66 -3.38
N ALA A 14 18.31 -19.48 -2.79
CA ALA A 14 16.98 -18.98 -2.43
C ALA A 14 16.11 -18.75 -3.67
N ASN A 15 16.68 -18.22 -4.76
CA ASN A 15 16.00 -18.02 -6.02
C ASN A 15 15.55 -19.36 -6.65
N MET A 16 16.47 -20.34 -6.71
CA MET A 16 16.12 -21.67 -7.19
C MET A 16 15.01 -22.31 -6.35
N HIS A 17 15.05 -22.14 -5.03
CA HIS A 17 14.00 -22.65 -4.15
C HIS A 17 12.65 -21.96 -4.41
N PHE A 18 12.66 -20.64 -4.63
CA PHE A 18 11.47 -19.86 -4.97
C PHE A 18 10.79 -20.38 -6.25
N HIS A 19 11.53 -20.55 -7.35
CA HIS A 19 10.93 -21.08 -8.59
C HIS A 19 10.51 -22.55 -8.49
N LYS A 20 11.15 -23.35 -7.61
CA LYS A 20 10.67 -24.71 -7.30
C LYS A 20 9.35 -24.70 -6.54
N LEU A 21 9.10 -23.68 -5.72
CA LEU A 21 7.84 -23.54 -4.98
C LEU A 21 6.74 -22.99 -5.89
N PHE A 22 7.03 -21.96 -6.68
CA PHE A 22 6.05 -21.25 -7.50
C PHE A 22 6.35 -21.46 -8.99
N LEU A 23 5.79 -22.52 -9.55
CA LEU A 23 5.97 -22.86 -10.97
C LEU A 23 5.27 -21.87 -11.90
N ASP A 24 4.28 -21.14 -11.39
CA ASP A 24 3.54 -20.12 -12.15
C ASP A 24 4.34 -18.81 -12.32
N VAL A 25 5.42 -18.63 -11.56
CA VAL A 25 6.26 -17.45 -11.65
C VAL A 25 7.36 -17.70 -12.70
N PRO A 26 7.52 -16.82 -13.71
CA PRO A 26 8.55 -16.97 -14.73
C PRO A 26 9.94 -17.18 -14.13
N THR A 27 10.75 -18.06 -14.70
CA THR A 27 12.12 -18.33 -14.21
C THR A 27 13.07 -17.14 -14.34
N GLU A 28 12.69 -16.16 -15.16
CA GLU A 28 13.42 -14.91 -15.37
C GLU A 28 13.20 -13.90 -14.23
N GLU A 29 12.14 -14.08 -13.42
CA GLU A 29 11.79 -13.18 -12.31
C GLU A 29 12.66 -13.44 -11.08
N PRO A 30 13.63 -12.58 -10.75
CA PRO A 30 14.51 -12.84 -9.63
C PRO A 30 13.79 -12.58 -8.30
N LEU A 31 13.99 -13.47 -7.33
CA LEU A 31 13.60 -13.25 -5.95
C LEU A 31 14.39 -12.06 -5.38
N ARG A 32 13.68 -11.00 -5.00
CA ARG A 32 14.28 -9.81 -4.37
C ARG A 32 14.56 -10.09 -2.90
N GLN A 33 13.54 -10.54 -2.17
CA GLN A 33 13.66 -10.80 -0.74
C GLN A 33 12.62 -11.80 -0.25
N SER A 34 12.92 -12.47 0.87
CA SER A 34 11.97 -13.32 1.59
C SER A 34 11.83 -12.87 3.03
N PHE A 35 10.63 -13.02 3.60
CA PHE A 35 10.28 -12.62 4.95
C PHE A 35 9.50 -13.73 5.63
N THR A 36 9.86 -14.06 6.87
CA THR A 36 9.07 -14.96 7.69
C THR A 36 7.84 -14.22 8.22
N CYS A 37 6.66 -14.81 8.03
CA CYS A 37 5.39 -14.27 8.51
C CYS A 37 4.36 -15.39 8.65
N ALA A 38 3.15 -15.05 9.12
CA ALA A 38 2.00 -15.95 9.04
C ALA A 38 0.86 -15.26 8.29
N LEU A 39 0.10 -16.02 7.51
CA LEU A 39 -1.13 -15.54 6.89
C LEU A 39 -2.30 -15.82 7.84
N GLN A 40 -3.06 -14.79 8.17
CA GLN A 40 -4.30 -14.89 8.94
C GLN A 40 -5.46 -15.26 8.00
N LYS A 41 -5.99 -16.47 8.18
CA LYS A 41 -7.28 -16.93 7.64
C LYS A 41 -8.13 -17.41 8.82
N GLU A 42 -8.81 -18.56 8.71
CA GLU A 42 -9.47 -19.26 9.82
C GLU A 42 -8.49 -19.56 10.96
N ILE A 43 -7.27 -19.96 10.60
CA ILE A 43 -6.13 -20.16 11.49
C ILE A 43 -4.91 -19.38 10.96
N LEU A 44 -3.84 -19.37 11.74
CA LEU A 44 -2.55 -18.80 11.31
C LEU A 44 -1.75 -19.81 10.50
N TYR A 45 -1.54 -19.49 9.24
CA TYR A 45 -0.68 -20.26 8.35
C TYR A 45 0.73 -19.71 8.45
N GLN A 46 1.59 -20.33 9.27
CA GLN A 46 2.99 -19.94 9.39
C GLN A 46 3.78 -20.28 8.13
N GLY A 47 4.54 -19.33 7.61
CA GLY A 47 5.21 -19.49 6.32
C GLY A 47 6.22 -18.40 6.00
N LYS A 48 6.46 -18.24 4.69
CA LYS A 48 7.34 -17.23 4.15
C LYS A 48 6.66 -16.47 3.01
N LEU A 49 6.77 -15.16 3.08
CA LEU A 49 6.44 -14.24 1.99
C LEU A 49 7.68 -14.02 1.14
N PHE A 50 7.55 -14.21 -0.16
CA PHE A 50 8.56 -13.99 -1.18
C PHE A 50 8.12 -12.83 -2.05
N VAL A 51 9.04 -11.91 -2.31
CA VAL A 51 8.77 -10.73 -3.14
C VAL A 51 9.78 -10.71 -4.28
N SER A 52 9.25 -10.66 -5.50
CA SER A 52 9.97 -10.43 -6.75
C SER A 52 9.54 -9.08 -7.35
N GLU A 53 10.00 -8.74 -8.55
CA GLU A 53 9.67 -7.46 -9.20
C GLU A 53 8.20 -7.38 -9.58
N ASN A 54 7.66 -8.47 -10.15
CA ASN A 54 6.28 -8.51 -10.63
C ASN A 54 5.37 -9.40 -9.80
N TRP A 55 5.88 -10.07 -8.76
CA TRP A 55 5.16 -11.09 -8.01
C TRP A 55 5.36 -10.99 -6.49
N ILE A 56 4.27 -11.22 -5.76
CA ILE A 56 4.23 -11.37 -4.31
C ILE A 56 3.67 -12.76 -4.03
N CYS A 57 4.51 -13.65 -3.53
CA CYS A 57 4.12 -15.04 -3.31
C CYS A 57 4.23 -15.42 -1.83
N PHE A 58 3.35 -16.29 -1.37
CA PHE A 58 3.38 -16.80 0.00
C PHE A 58 3.32 -18.34 -0.02
N HIS A 59 4.18 -18.96 0.79
CA HIS A 59 4.19 -20.40 0.97
C HIS A 59 4.11 -20.73 2.45
N SER A 60 3.23 -21.67 2.80
CA SER A 60 3.08 -22.20 4.14
C SER A 60 2.88 -23.70 4.09
N LYS A 61 3.51 -24.40 5.04
CA LYS A 61 3.33 -25.84 5.26
C LYS A 61 2.93 -26.06 6.71
N VAL A 62 1.63 -26.08 6.95
CA VAL A 62 1.04 -26.22 8.28
C VAL A 62 0.04 -27.37 8.24
N PHE A 63 0.04 -28.22 9.28
CA PHE A 63 -0.79 -29.44 9.35
C PHE A 63 -0.65 -30.38 8.13
N GLY A 64 0.55 -30.46 7.56
CA GLY A 64 0.81 -31.29 6.37
C GLY A 64 0.20 -30.74 5.06
N LYS A 65 -0.59 -29.67 5.12
CA LYS A 65 -1.15 -29.00 3.95
C LYS A 65 -0.17 -27.99 3.38
N ASP A 66 0.08 -28.11 2.09
CA ASP A 66 0.90 -27.19 1.33
C ASP A 66 0.00 -26.07 0.78
N THR A 67 0.19 -24.84 1.24
CA THR A 67 -0.59 -23.67 0.81
C THR A 67 0.33 -22.70 0.10
N LYS A 68 0.00 -22.39 -1.15
CA LYS A 68 0.72 -21.43 -1.99
C LYS A 68 -0.24 -20.35 -2.47
N ILE A 69 0.25 -19.12 -2.50
CA ILE A 69 -0.45 -17.95 -3.01
C ILE A 69 0.55 -17.23 -3.92
N SER A 70 0.11 -16.86 -5.12
CA SER A 70 0.89 -16.09 -6.09
C SER A 70 0.04 -14.89 -6.49
N ILE A 71 0.46 -13.68 -6.11
CA ILE A 71 -0.25 -12.43 -6.40
C ILE A 71 0.62 -11.62 -7.36
N PRO A 72 0.12 -11.31 -8.57
CA PRO A 72 0.80 -10.36 -9.44
C PRO A 72 0.83 -8.98 -8.79
N ALA A 73 1.99 -8.31 -8.79
CA ALA A 73 2.17 -7.01 -8.16
C ALA A 73 1.18 -5.97 -8.70
N PHE A 74 0.92 -5.96 -10.02
CA PHE A 74 -0.04 -5.05 -10.65
C PHE A 74 -1.49 -5.22 -10.15
N SER A 75 -1.85 -6.40 -9.66
CA SER A 75 -3.21 -6.71 -9.18
C SER A 75 -3.48 -6.20 -7.77
N VAL A 76 -2.43 -5.78 -7.05
CA VAL A 76 -2.54 -5.22 -5.71
C VAL A 76 -3.21 -3.86 -5.82
N THR A 77 -4.23 -3.63 -4.99
CA THR A 77 -5.01 -2.38 -4.92
C THR A 77 -4.71 -1.59 -3.65
N LEU A 78 -4.24 -2.26 -2.59
CA LEU A 78 -3.95 -1.62 -1.31
C LEU A 78 -2.86 -2.38 -0.56
N ILE A 79 -1.91 -1.63 0.01
CA ILE A 79 -0.97 -2.13 1.01
C ILE A 79 -1.11 -1.26 2.26
N LYS A 80 -1.46 -1.85 3.41
CA LYS A 80 -1.68 -1.10 4.66
C LYS A 80 -0.96 -1.76 5.84
N LYS A 81 -0.23 -0.95 6.61
CA LYS A 81 0.31 -1.37 7.91
C LYS A 81 -0.80 -1.36 8.95
N THR A 82 -0.95 -2.43 9.72
CA THR A 82 -1.95 -2.53 10.78
C THR A 82 -1.34 -3.06 12.07
N LYS A 83 -1.93 -2.67 13.20
CA LYS A 83 -1.63 -3.23 14.51
C LYS A 83 -2.90 -3.92 14.97
N THR A 84 -2.90 -5.24 15.08
CA THR A 84 -4.08 -5.97 15.55
C THR A 84 -4.11 -5.82 17.07
N ALA A 85 -5.18 -5.21 17.59
CA ALA A 85 -5.23 -4.46 18.85
C ALA A 85 -4.88 -5.21 20.16
N LEU A 86 -4.59 -6.52 20.13
CA LEU A 86 -4.37 -7.30 21.36
C LEU A 86 -3.18 -8.29 21.32
N LEU A 87 -2.60 -8.65 20.17
CA LEU A 87 -1.57 -9.71 20.14
C LEU A 87 -0.48 -9.57 19.06
N VAL A 88 -0.75 -8.89 17.93
CA VAL A 88 0.21 -8.84 16.82
C VAL A 88 0.46 -7.40 16.36
N PRO A 89 1.52 -6.74 16.88
CA PRO A 89 1.89 -5.38 16.47
C PRO A 89 2.45 -5.30 15.04
N ASN A 90 2.78 -6.45 14.45
CA ASN A 90 3.54 -6.56 13.21
C ASN A 90 2.70 -7.14 12.07
N ALA A 91 1.54 -6.55 11.81
CA ALA A 91 0.66 -6.97 10.73
C ALA A 91 0.71 -6.02 9.52
N LEU A 92 0.48 -6.59 8.34
CA LEU A 92 0.46 -5.93 7.05
C LEU A 92 -0.66 -6.54 6.20
N ILE A 93 -1.48 -5.68 5.62
CA ILE A 93 -2.59 -6.07 4.75
C ILE A 93 -2.17 -5.81 3.31
N ILE A 94 -2.39 -6.81 2.46
CA ILE A 94 -2.32 -6.70 0.99
C ILE A 94 -3.72 -7.02 0.47
N ALA A 95 -4.35 -6.09 -0.23
CA ALA A 95 -5.61 -6.33 -0.90
C ALA A 95 -5.41 -6.32 -2.41
N THR A 96 -6.10 -7.21 -3.09
CA THR A 96 -6.29 -7.22 -4.53
C THR A 96 -7.72 -6.77 -4.84
N VAL A 97 -8.13 -6.84 -6.11
CA VAL A 97 -9.52 -6.58 -6.51
C VAL A 97 -10.47 -7.63 -5.92
N THR A 98 -10.01 -8.87 -5.79
CA THR A 98 -10.84 -10.02 -5.38
C THR A 98 -10.71 -10.37 -3.90
N ASP A 99 -9.51 -10.23 -3.35
CA ASP A 99 -9.14 -10.84 -2.07
C ASP A 99 -8.41 -9.86 -1.15
N ARG A 100 -8.47 -10.17 0.15
CA ARG A 100 -7.73 -9.45 1.18
C ARG A 100 -6.89 -10.43 2.00
N TYR A 101 -5.58 -10.21 1.98
CA TYR A 101 -4.59 -11.02 2.67
C TYR A 101 -4.02 -10.26 3.87
N ILE A 102 -4.15 -10.84 5.07
CA ILE A 102 -3.61 -10.25 6.30
C ILE A 102 -2.40 -11.07 6.72
N PHE A 103 -1.21 -10.50 6.54
CA PHE A 103 0.03 -11.08 7.01
C PHE A 103 0.34 -10.55 8.40
N VAL A 104 0.57 -11.45 9.34
CA VAL A 104 0.89 -11.16 10.74
C VAL A 104 2.27 -11.69 11.10
N SER A 105 2.77 -11.30 12.27
CA SER A 105 4.07 -11.74 12.81
C SER A 105 5.25 -11.44 11.86
N LEU A 106 5.17 -10.34 11.10
CA LEU A 106 6.26 -9.91 10.23
C LEU A 106 7.42 -9.37 11.07
N LEU A 107 8.55 -10.09 11.07
CA LEU A 107 9.75 -9.66 11.79
C LEU A 107 10.29 -8.31 11.29
N SER A 108 10.10 -7.99 10.02
CA SER A 108 10.62 -6.77 9.38
C SER A 108 9.54 -5.98 8.65
N ARG A 109 8.39 -5.75 9.32
CA ARG A 109 7.19 -5.10 8.75
C ARG A 109 7.51 -3.85 7.93
N ASP A 110 8.32 -2.93 8.47
CA ASP A 110 8.59 -1.66 7.78
C ASP A 110 9.46 -1.84 6.53
N SER A 111 10.42 -2.77 6.55
CA SER A 111 11.21 -3.13 5.37
C SER A 111 10.34 -3.82 4.32
N THR A 112 9.48 -4.77 4.74
CA THR A 112 8.54 -5.44 3.84
C THR A 112 7.57 -4.44 3.21
N TYR A 113 7.00 -3.52 4.00
CA TYR A 113 6.10 -2.48 3.50
C TYR A 113 6.77 -1.60 2.45
N LYS A 114 8.01 -1.13 2.70
CA LYS A 114 8.77 -0.32 1.75
C LYS A 114 9.05 -1.09 0.46
N LEU A 115 9.47 -2.35 0.58
CA LEU A 115 9.72 -3.19 -0.59
C LEU A 115 8.44 -3.40 -1.41
N LEU A 116 7.32 -3.77 -0.76
CA LEU A 116 6.05 -3.97 -1.45
C LEU A 116 5.55 -2.70 -2.14
N LYS A 117 5.68 -1.54 -1.51
CA LYS A 117 5.38 -0.25 -2.15
C LYS A 117 6.29 0.02 -3.35
N SER A 118 7.57 -0.35 -3.25
CA SER A 118 8.53 -0.20 -4.35
C SER A 118 8.18 -1.05 -5.58
N VAL A 119 7.69 -2.28 -5.39
CA VAL A 119 7.27 -3.14 -6.53
C VAL A 119 5.84 -2.86 -6.99
N CYS A 120 4.99 -2.32 -6.12
CA CYS A 120 3.63 -1.88 -6.47
C CYS A 120 3.59 -0.37 -6.73
N GLY A 121 4.43 0.13 -7.63
CA GLY A 121 4.54 1.56 -7.93
C GLY A 121 3.25 2.20 -8.45
N HIS A 122 2.38 1.42 -9.09
CA HIS A 122 1.07 1.88 -9.58
C HIS A 122 0.14 2.38 -8.47
N LEU A 123 0.36 1.96 -7.22
CA LEU A 123 -0.42 2.41 -6.07
C LEU A 123 -0.13 3.86 -5.67
N GLU A 124 0.99 4.44 -6.09
CA GLU A 124 1.34 5.84 -5.77
C GLU A 124 0.56 6.85 -6.61
N ASN A 125 -0.01 6.43 -7.75
CA ASN A 125 -0.75 7.31 -8.64
C ASN A 125 -2.24 7.45 -8.27
N THR A 126 -2.74 6.67 -7.30
CA THR A 126 -4.17 6.67 -6.92
C THR A 126 -4.52 7.74 -5.88
N SER A 127 -3.55 8.53 -5.40
CA SER A 127 -3.79 9.64 -4.46
C SER A 127 -3.87 11.03 -5.11
N VAL A 128 -4.15 11.14 -6.42
CA VAL A 128 -4.35 12.43 -7.09
C VAL A 128 -5.66 12.46 -7.89
N GLY A 129 -6.75 12.70 -7.17
CA GLY A 129 -8.01 13.27 -7.68
C GLY A 129 -8.66 13.99 -6.49
N ASN A 130 -8.97 15.28 -6.51
CA ASN A 130 -9.50 16.11 -7.60
C ASN A 130 -8.98 17.56 -7.50
N SER A 131 -8.55 18.14 -8.62
CA SER A 131 -8.98 19.47 -9.09
C SER A 131 -8.33 19.79 -10.44
N PRO A 132 -9.10 19.92 -11.53
CA PRO A 132 -8.66 20.65 -12.70
C PRO A 132 -8.95 22.14 -12.45
N ASN A 133 -7.92 22.95 -12.29
CA ASN A 133 -8.07 24.41 -12.36
C ASN A 133 -7.14 24.92 -13.48
N PRO A 134 -7.66 25.43 -14.60
CA PRO A 134 -6.85 26.09 -15.61
C PRO A 134 -6.74 27.60 -15.32
N SER A 135 -5.52 28.14 -15.48
CA SER A 135 -5.15 29.55 -15.77
C SER A 135 -5.58 30.65 -14.76
N SER A 136 -4.84 31.72 -14.46
CA SER A 136 -3.54 32.26 -14.89
C SER A 136 -3.22 33.50 -14.03
N LEU A 137 -1.93 33.71 -13.77
CA LEU A 137 -1.17 34.96 -13.49
C LEU A 137 -1.91 36.28 -13.15
N GLU A 138 -1.50 36.93 -12.05
CA GLU A 138 -0.61 38.12 -12.10
C GLU A 138 -0.15 38.58 -10.69
N ASN A 139 1.17 38.82 -10.57
CA ASN A 139 1.89 39.95 -9.93
C ASN A 139 1.23 40.78 -8.80
N SER A 140 1.88 41.32 -7.77
CA SER A 140 3.21 41.30 -7.14
C SER A 140 3.17 42.36 -6.00
N PHE A 141 4.16 42.30 -5.08
CA PHE A 141 4.59 43.36 -4.13
C PHE A 141 4.03 43.44 -2.68
N ARG A 142 4.94 43.04 -1.76
CA ARG A 142 5.34 43.56 -0.43
C ARG A 142 4.33 44.35 0.46
N ALA A 143 4.18 43.92 1.71
CA ALA A 143 4.89 44.45 2.92
C ALA A 143 4.06 44.25 4.22
N ASP A 144 4.80 43.86 5.28
CA ASP A 144 4.60 44.06 6.72
C ASP A 144 3.33 43.65 7.51
N ARG A 145 3.63 43.01 8.66
CA ARG A 145 2.81 42.69 9.86
C ARG A 145 2.76 43.93 10.78
N PRO A 146 2.10 43.99 11.97
CA PRO A 146 1.15 43.06 12.63
C PRO A 146 -0.06 43.73 13.37
N SER A 147 -0.94 42.89 13.95
CA SER A 147 -1.58 42.98 15.30
C SER A 147 -3.12 42.89 15.43
N SER A 148 -3.53 42.14 16.46
CA SER A 148 -4.84 42.02 17.17
C SER A 148 -6.10 41.46 16.47
N LEU A 149 -6.38 40.17 16.76
CA LEU A 149 -7.54 39.57 17.48
C LEU A 149 -9.02 39.86 17.06
N PRO A 150 -9.96 38.93 17.40
CA PRO A 150 -11.00 38.43 16.50
C PRO A 150 -12.41 38.89 16.88
N LEU A 151 -13.38 38.84 15.95
CA LEU A 151 -14.79 38.66 16.31
C LEU A 151 -15.63 37.98 15.21
N VAL A 152 -16.51 37.13 15.71
CA VAL A 152 -17.53 36.30 15.08
C VAL A 152 -18.72 37.14 14.60
N SER A 153 -19.43 36.61 13.59
CA SER A 153 -20.83 36.89 13.19
C SER A 153 -21.19 38.31 12.75
N CYS A 154 -21.62 38.47 11.49
CA CYS A 154 -23.04 38.62 11.15
C CYS A 154 -23.22 39.08 9.68
N LEU A 155 -24.04 38.33 8.96
CA LEU A 155 -25.11 38.84 8.09
C LEU A 155 -24.79 40.07 7.22
N ARG A 156 -24.43 39.82 5.94
CA ARG A 156 -25.09 40.46 4.79
C ARG A 156 -24.47 40.00 3.46
N ASN A 157 -25.14 39.09 2.78
CA ASN A 157 -25.40 39.24 1.35
C ASN A 157 -26.93 39.14 1.25
N TYR A 158 -27.63 40.27 1.35
CA TYR A 158 -28.07 41.04 0.18
C TYR A 158 -28.76 40.16 -0.87
N LEU A 159 -30.07 40.00 -0.65
CA LEU A 159 -31.14 40.21 -1.63
C LEU A 159 -30.74 40.08 -3.11
N ASN A 160 -31.39 39.13 -3.80
CA ASN A 160 -31.95 39.42 -5.11
C ASN A 160 -33.43 39.02 -5.17
N PRO A 161 -34.31 39.88 -5.70
CA PRO A 161 -35.75 39.68 -5.76
C PRO A 161 -36.17 39.00 -7.07
N THR A 162 -37.45 38.63 -7.14
CA THR A 162 -38.25 38.29 -8.34
C THR A 162 -38.04 36.90 -8.96
N GLU A 163 -38.97 35.97 -8.68
CA GLU A 163 -39.98 35.54 -9.67
C GLU A 163 -41.10 34.66 -9.04
N ARG A 164 -42.34 35.12 -9.26
CA ARG A 164 -43.61 34.40 -9.49
C ARG A 164 -43.89 33.13 -8.65
N ALA A 165 -44.80 33.18 -7.69
CA ALA A 165 -46.26 33.20 -7.85
C ALA A 165 -46.84 31.94 -8.53
N CYS A 166 -47.64 31.23 -7.72
CA CYS A 166 -48.84 30.47 -8.08
C CYS A 166 -48.67 29.10 -8.76
N VAL A 167 -48.97 28.01 -8.04
CA VAL A 167 -49.86 26.93 -8.51
C VAL A 167 -50.60 26.33 -7.29
N PRO A 168 -51.93 26.10 -7.37
CA PRO A 168 -52.76 25.56 -6.28
C PRO A 168 -52.94 24.03 -6.39
N GLN A 169 -53.10 23.34 -5.25
CA GLN A 169 -54.36 22.78 -4.73
C GLN A 169 -54.09 22.06 -3.41
#